data_AF-A0A7K9M571-F1
#
_entry.id   AF-A0A7K9M571-F1
#
_cell.length_a   1.000
_cell.length_b   1.000
_cell.length_c   1.000
_cell.angle_alpha   90.00
_cell.angle_beta   90.00
_cell.angle_gamma   90.00
#
_symmetry.space_group_name_H-M   'P 1'
#
loop_
_entity.id
_entity.type
_entity.pdbx_description
1 polymer ?
#
loop_
_entity_poly.entity_id
_entity_poly.type
_entity_poly.pdbx_seq_one_letter_code
_entity_poly.pdbx_strand_id
1 'polypeptide(L)'
;MGLRRKNKSPAVLSHEFVIQNHADTASRLVMCLLLGLMFEAPAKYAIIFIAVQYNVTYTTDDNSVQFHFYDYGPKDIATIIFYMLVAINLHAVIQEYILDKINRRLHLSKTKHSKFNESGQLAFFYLFSFIWGASILNAVKFMMDPTSLWKDYPHSRMLFQVKFFYICQIAYWLHALPELYFQKIRKEDIPRQLCYICLYIAHISGAYILNLQQLGLILMIPHYLVELIFHASRLFYFSDENKQKGFTIWALLFVMVRLLTLTLSVLTFGFGLARVENPGFSIADGNFNVLPVRIGCLGAVCLTQAWMMWKFINFQLKKWREHAKNQIPKKKISNTKNKRIKKEPNRG
;
A
#
# COMPACT_ATOMS: atom_id res chain seq x y z
N MET A 1 -30.59 -32.45 19.78
CA MET A 1 -30.04 -31.14 20.20
C MET A 1 -28.53 -31.26 20.32
N GLY A 2 -27.77 -30.75 19.33
CA GLY A 2 -26.30 -30.79 19.39
C GLY A 2 -25.80 -29.79 20.44
N LEU A 3 -25.05 -30.26 21.43
CA LEU A 3 -24.38 -29.40 22.40
C LEU A 3 -23.50 -28.39 21.67
N ARG A 4 -23.89 -27.12 21.75
CA ARG A 4 -23.05 -25.97 21.38
C ARG A 4 -21.83 -25.98 22.31
N ARG A 5 -20.69 -26.51 21.82
CA ARG A 5 -19.40 -26.46 22.52
C ARG A 5 -19.18 -25.01 22.98
N LYS A 6 -19.12 -24.77 24.29
CA LYS A 6 -18.62 -23.51 24.86
C LYS A 6 -17.23 -23.27 24.27
N ASN A 7 -17.05 -22.15 23.56
CA ASN A 7 -15.72 -21.68 23.16
C ASN A 7 -14.91 -21.48 24.45
N LYS A 8 -14.05 -22.44 24.80
CA LYS A 8 -13.06 -22.25 25.85
C LYS A 8 -12.12 -21.14 25.37
N SER A 9 -11.80 -20.19 26.26
CA SER A 9 -10.74 -19.23 26.00
C SER A 9 -9.46 -20.01 25.70
N PRO A 10 -8.71 -19.63 24.64
CA PRO A 10 -7.47 -20.32 24.30
C PRO A 10 -6.46 -20.17 25.44
N ALA A 11 -5.58 -21.15 25.60
CA ALA A 11 -4.51 -21.09 26.61
C ALA A 11 -3.67 -19.82 26.42
N VAL A 12 -3.31 -19.17 27.54
CA VAL A 12 -2.51 -17.93 27.53
C VAL A 12 -1.21 -18.16 26.77
N LEU A 13 -0.84 -17.25 25.86
CA LEU A 13 0.29 -17.35 24.92
C LEU A 13 0.22 -18.45 23.85
N SER A 14 -0.88 -19.19 23.73
CA SER A 14 -1.07 -20.09 22.60
C SER A 14 -1.16 -19.32 21.27
N HIS A 15 -0.90 -20.01 20.17
CA HIS A 15 -1.04 -19.49 18.81
C HIS A 15 -2.42 -18.84 18.57
N GLU A 16 -3.49 -19.41 19.13
CA GLU A 16 -4.84 -18.85 18.99
C GLU A 16 -5.07 -17.64 19.89
N PHE A 17 -4.45 -17.60 21.08
CA PHE A 17 -4.53 -16.46 21.99
C PHE A 17 -3.87 -15.20 21.40
N VAL A 18 -2.68 -15.34 20.81
CA VAL A 18 -1.97 -14.21 20.18
C VAL A 18 -2.79 -13.64 19.02
N ILE A 19 -3.36 -14.50 18.18
CA ILE A 19 -4.16 -14.06 17.04
C ILE A 19 -5.46 -13.37 17.51
N GLN A 20 -6.12 -13.85 18.56
CA GLN A 20 -7.35 -13.21 19.02
C GLN A 20 -7.12 -11.87 19.73
N ASN A 21 -5.98 -11.72 20.42
CA ASN A 21 -5.70 -10.55 21.26
C ASN A 21 -4.61 -9.64 20.68
N HIS A 22 -4.30 -9.73 19.39
CA HIS A 22 -3.20 -8.96 18.77
C HIS A 22 -3.42 -7.45 18.89
N ALA A 23 -4.65 -6.97 18.63
CA ALA A 23 -5.03 -5.58 18.78
C ALA A 23 -4.92 -5.12 20.24
N ASP A 24 -5.48 -5.88 21.19
CA ASP A 24 -5.38 -5.59 22.63
C ASP A 24 -3.93 -5.55 23.11
N THR A 25 -3.09 -6.46 22.61
CA THR A 25 -1.66 -6.50 22.96
C THR A 25 -0.94 -5.27 22.42
N ALA A 26 -1.17 -4.91 21.16
CA ALA A 26 -0.62 -3.69 20.58
C ALA A 26 -1.11 -2.44 21.32
N SER A 27 -2.40 -2.37 21.69
CA SER A 27 -3.00 -1.29 22.47
C SER A 27 -2.32 -1.13 23.83
N ARG A 28 -2.11 -2.23 24.56
CA ARG A 28 -1.39 -2.21 25.85
C ARG A 28 0.03 -1.68 25.71
N LEU A 29 0.75 -2.05 24.64
CA LEU A 29 2.09 -1.52 24.37
C LEU A 29 2.08 -0.02 24.08
N VAL A 30 1.14 0.45 23.25
CA VAL A 30 0.95 1.88 22.96
C VAL A 30 0.62 2.64 24.24
N MET A 31 -0.34 2.15 25.05
CA MET A 31 -0.70 2.77 26.32
C MET A 31 0.46 2.80 27.32
N CYS A 32 1.28 1.75 27.37
CA CYS A 32 2.47 1.75 28.22
C CYS A 32 3.48 2.84 27.81
N LEU A 33 3.70 3.04 26.51
CA LEU A 33 4.58 4.10 26.01
C LEU A 33 3.99 5.49 26.29
N LEU A 34 2.68 5.68 26.12
CA LEU A 34 1.99 6.93 26.43
C LEU A 34 2.02 7.25 27.94
N LEU A 35 1.79 6.27 28.81
CA LEU A 35 1.92 6.43 30.26
C LEU A 35 3.37 6.73 30.67
N GLY A 36 4.36 6.21 29.93
CA GLY A 36 5.76 6.55 30.10
C GLY A 36 6.04 8.05 29.95
N LEU A 37 5.23 8.80 29.19
CA LEU A 37 5.37 10.26 29.09
C LEU A 37 4.96 11.00 30.36
N MET A 38 4.19 10.38 31.27
CA MET A 38 3.72 11.01 32.50
C MET A 38 4.81 11.12 33.58
N PHE A 39 5.93 10.41 33.42
CA PHE A 39 7.01 10.35 34.40
C PHE A 39 8.32 10.84 33.78
N GLU A 40 9.08 11.67 34.50
CA GLU A 40 10.26 12.36 33.97
C GLU A 40 11.35 11.42 33.42
N ALA A 41 11.67 10.34 34.14
CA ALA A 41 12.71 9.41 33.72
C ALA A 41 12.27 8.54 32.50
N PRO A 42 11.09 7.87 32.50
CA PRO A 42 10.59 7.15 31.34
C PRO A 42 10.29 8.04 30.13
N ALA A 43 9.91 9.31 30.33
CA ALA A 43 9.56 10.23 29.23
C ALA A 43 10.72 10.43 28.24
N LYS A 44 11.97 10.45 28.72
CA LYS A 44 13.19 10.56 27.90
C LYS A 44 13.31 9.43 26.88
N TYR A 45 12.78 8.25 27.20
CA TYR A 45 12.79 7.08 26.31
C TYR A 45 11.51 7.01 25.47
N ALA A 46 10.35 7.25 26.08
CA ALA A 46 9.06 7.20 25.40
C ALA A 46 8.95 8.21 24.25
N ILE A 47 9.55 9.40 24.39
CA ILE A 47 9.52 10.43 23.35
C ILE A 47 10.24 10.00 22.06
N ILE A 48 11.20 9.08 22.13
CA ILE A 48 11.92 8.55 20.95
C ILE A 48 10.95 7.76 20.06
N PHE A 49 9.98 7.09 20.66
CA PHE A 49 8.96 6.31 19.96
C PHE A 49 7.83 7.19 19.42
N ILE A 50 7.48 8.27 20.12
CA ILE A 50 6.24 9.02 19.83
C ILE A 50 6.50 10.23 18.94
N ALA A 51 7.54 11.03 19.24
CA ALA A 51 7.79 12.27 18.52
C ALA A 51 8.54 12.01 17.20
N VAL A 52 8.34 12.90 16.23
CA VAL A 52 9.17 12.93 15.02
C VAL A 52 10.57 13.40 15.43
N GLN A 53 11.60 12.62 15.09
CA GLN A 53 12.97 12.81 15.57
C GLN A 53 13.76 13.79 14.67
N TYR A 54 14.90 14.28 15.16
CA TYR A 54 15.84 15.13 14.39
C TYR A 54 15.27 16.50 13.95
N ASN A 55 14.57 17.20 14.86
CA ASN A 55 14.17 18.60 14.62
C ASN A 55 15.40 19.50 14.63
N VAL A 56 15.59 20.27 13.55
CA VAL A 56 16.60 21.31 13.40
C VAL A 56 15.87 22.65 13.25
N THR A 57 16.10 23.56 14.20
CA THR A 57 15.47 24.89 14.20
C THR A 57 16.45 25.92 13.67
N TYR A 58 16.03 26.68 12.67
CA TYR A 58 16.80 27.79 12.12
C TYR A 58 16.20 29.11 12.59
N THR A 59 17.04 29.97 13.13
CA THR A 59 16.73 31.37 13.44
C THR A 59 17.30 32.24 12.31
N THR A 60 16.43 32.95 11.59
CA THR A 60 16.88 34.02 10.68
C THR A 60 17.36 35.21 11.53
N ASP A 61 18.35 35.97 11.04
CA ASP A 61 18.99 37.10 11.74
C ASP A 61 18.01 38.17 12.27
N ASP A 62 16.76 38.20 11.78
CA ASP A 62 15.70 39.13 12.20
C ASP A 62 14.75 38.58 13.30
N ASN A 63 15.07 37.44 13.94
CA ASN A 63 14.37 36.87 15.12
C ASN A 63 12.84 36.65 15.01
N SER A 64 12.21 36.88 13.86
CA SER A 64 10.75 36.89 13.73
C SER A 64 10.13 35.60 13.18
N VAL A 65 10.91 34.72 12.54
CA VAL A 65 10.39 33.46 11.96
C VAL A 65 11.34 32.29 12.23
N GLN A 66 10.91 31.35 13.07
CA GLN A 66 11.60 30.06 13.25
C GLN A 66 11.05 29.05 12.25
N PHE A 67 11.93 28.43 11.47
CA PHE A 67 11.57 27.30 10.61
C PHE A 67 12.08 25.99 11.22
N HIS A 68 11.17 25.04 11.42
CA HIS A 68 11.48 23.70 11.91
C HIS A 68 11.60 22.72 10.73
N PHE A 69 12.82 22.29 10.46
CA PHE A 69 13.13 21.23 9.50
C PHE A 69 13.51 19.95 10.23
N TYR A 70 13.45 18.83 9.51
CA TYR A 70 13.75 17.53 10.04
C TYR A 70 14.66 16.75 9.11
N ASP A 71 15.71 16.16 9.67
CA ASP A 71 16.59 15.24 8.95
C ASP A 71 16.16 13.78 9.18
N TYR A 72 16.65 12.83 8.39
CA TYR A 72 16.42 11.41 8.65
C TYR A 72 17.48 10.84 9.61
N GLY A 73 17.16 9.77 10.34
CA GLY A 73 18.18 9.07 11.11
C GLY A 73 17.69 7.80 11.82
N PRO A 74 18.59 7.05 12.47
CA PRO A 74 18.27 5.73 13.04
C PRO A 74 17.17 5.75 14.12
N LYS A 75 17.00 6.85 14.86
CA LYS A 75 15.91 6.96 15.85
C LYS A 75 14.52 6.89 15.20
N ASP A 76 14.41 7.19 13.90
CA ASP A 76 13.14 7.05 13.17
C ASP A 76 12.65 5.59 13.16
N ILE A 77 13.53 4.59 13.33
CA ILE A 77 13.13 3.18 13.43
C ILE A 77 12.22 2.95 14.64
N ALA A 78 12.54 3.55 15.79
CA ALA A 78 11.71 3.45 16.98
C ALA A 78 10.35 4.12 16.75
N THR A 79 10.35 5.27 16.08
CA THR A 79 9.13 6.00 15.70
C THR A 79 8.26 5.17 14.73
N ILE A 80 8.87 4.55 13.72
CA ILE A 80 8.19 3.67 12.77
C ILE A 80 7.57 2.46 13.49
N ILE A 81 8.27 1.84 14.44
CA ILE A 81 7.73 0.72 15.23
C ILE A 81 6.51 1.16 16.04
N PHE A 82 6.56 2.34 16.67
CA PHE A 82 5.42 2.87 17.40
C PHE A 82 4.20 3.08 16.49
N TYR A 83 4.39 3.76 15.35
CA TYR A 83 3.29 3.97 14.41
C TYR A 83 2.83 2.68 13.73
N MET A 84 3.67 1.64 13.65
CA MET A 84 3.26 0.31 13.21
C MET A 84 2.30 -0.33 14.22
N LEU A 85 2.55 -0.19 15.54
CA LEU A 85 1.60 -0.63 16.57
C LEU A 85 0.29 0.14 16.49
N VAL A 86 0.35 1.46 16.26
CA VAL A 86 -0.84 2.28 16.01
C VAL A 86 -1.60 1.78 14.77
N ALA A 87 -0.89 1.44 13.69
CA ALA A 87 -1.50 0.90 12.48
C ALA A 87 -2.18 -0.46 12.71
N ILE A 88 -1.61 -1.35 13.53
CA ILE A 88 -2.26 -2.62 13.94
C ILE A 88 -3.59 -2.34 14.67
N ASN A 89 -3.60 -1.41 15.62
CA ASN A 89 -4.82 -1.02 16.32
C ASN A 89 -5.86 -0.42 15.37
N LEU A 90 -5.44 0.50 14.50
CA LEU A 90 -6.32 1.13 13.53
C LEU A 90 -6.92 0.11 12.55
N HIS A 91 -6.11 -0.85 12.09
CA HIS A 91 -6.55 -1.95 11.24
C HIS A 91 -7.68 -2.73 11.91
N ALA A 92 -7.49 -3.14 13.17
CA ALA A 92 -8.47 -3.89 13.93
C ALA A 92 -9.77 -3.10 14.13
N VAL A 93 -9.67 -1.80 14.46
CA VAL A 93 -10.85 -0.92 14.61
C VAL A 93 -11.61 -0.78 13.30
N ILE A 94 -10.92 -0.53 12.18
CA ILE A 94 -11.57 -0.45 10.85
C ILE A 94 -12.23 -1.79 10.50
N GLN A 95 -11.56 -2.90 10.82
CA GLN A 95 -12.05 -4.24 10.54
C GLN A 95 -13.37 -4.51 11.28
N GLU A 96 -13.37 -4.30 12.60
CA GLU A 96 -14.50 -4.62 13.47
C GLU A 96 -15.68 -3.66 13.29
N TYR A 97 -15.42 -2.35 13.33
CA TYR A 97 -16.49 -1.35 13.39
C TYR A 97 -17.06 -0.97 12.02
N ILE A 98 -16.27 -1.11 10.95
CA ILE A 98 -16.67 -0.70 9.61
C ILE A 98 -16.88 -1.93 8.72
N LEU A 99 -15.81 -2.68 8.42
CA LEU A 99 -15.84 -3.69 7.36
C LEU A 99 -16.73 -4.88 7.72
N ASP A 100 -16.61 -5.42 8.93
CA ASP A 100 -17.45 -6.52 9.40
C ASP A 100 -18.93 -6.11 9.49
N LYS A 101 -19.20 -4.85 9.86
CA LYS A 101 -20.57 -4.31 9.91
C LYS A 101 -21.20 -4.21 8.52
N ILE A 102 -20.43 -3.81 7.50
CA ILE A 102 -20.88 -3.79 6.11
C ILE A 102 -21.06 -5.21 5.57
N ASN A 103 -20.12 -6.12 5.84
CA ASN A 103 -20.20 -7.51 5.41
C ASN A 103 -21.43 -8.25 5.94
N ARG A 104 -21.78 -8.02 7.21
CA ARG A 104 -22.99 -8.61 7.83
C ARG A 104 -24.27 -8.15 7.11
N ARG A 105 -24.29 -6.94 6.54
CA ARG A 105 -25.42 -6.43 5.75
C ARG A 105 -25.45 -6.98 4.33
N LEU A 106 -24.28 -7.22 3.73
CA LEU A 106 -24.17 -7.69 2.34
C LEU A 106 -24.26 -9.22 2.18
N HIS A 107 -24.29 -9.99 3.28
CA HIS A 107 -24.40 -11.46 3.28
C HIS A 107 -23.44 -12.17 2.29
N LEU A 108 -22.18 -11.69 2.24
CA LEU A 108 -21.18 -12.20 1.31
C LEU A 108 -20.73 -13.63 1.67
N SER A 109 -20.40 -14.44 0.65
CA SER A 109 -19.78 -15.75 0.86
C SER A 109 -18.42 -15.63 1.57
N LYS A 110 -17.96 -16.69 2.23
CA LYS A 110 -16.68 -16.69 2.98
C LYS A 110 -15.48 -16.24 2.13
N THR A 111 -15.44 -16.60 0.86
CA THR A 111 -14.38 -16.21 -0.07
C THR A 111 -14.51 -14.77 -0.56
N LYS A 112 -15.73 -14.28 -0.81
CA LYS A 112 -15.98 -12.86 -1.13
C LYS A 112 -15.68 -11.98 0.09
N HIS A 113 -16.03 -12.41 1.30
CA HIS A 113 -15.79 -11.71 2.56
C HIS A 113 -14.31 -11.42 2.81
N SER A 114 -13.43 -12.42 2.71
CA SER A 114 -11.98 -12.21 2.91
C SER A 114 -11.41 -11.20 1.90
N LYS A 115 -11.83 -11.30 0.63
CA LYS A 115 -11.43 -10.38 -0.44
C LYS A 115 -12.01 -8.97 -0.30
N PHE A 116 -13.20 -8.86 0.28
CA PHE A 116 -13.85 -7.59 0.61
C PHE A 116 -13.09 -6.90 1.73
N ASN A 117 -12.72 -7.62 2.79
CA ASN A 117 -11.93 -7.08 3.90
C ASN A 117 -10.57 -6.56 3.45
N GLU A 118 -9.83 -7.35 2.69
CA GLU A 118 -8.54 -6.94 2.11
C GLU A 118 -8.70 -5.66 1.28
N SER A 119 -9.70 -5.60 0.39
CA SER A 119 -9.95 -4.40 -0.42
C SER A 119 -10.45 -3.22 0.41
N GLY A 120 -11.20 -3.47 1.48
CA GLY A 120 -11.73 -2.47 2.38
C GLY A 120 -10.63 -1.75 3.12
N GLN A 121 -9.73 -2.50 3.76
CA GLN A 121 -8.58 -1.97 4.48
C GLN A 121 -7.69 -1.13 3.56
N LEU A 122 -7.36 -1.68 2.38
CA LEU A 122 -6.55 -0.97 1.39
C LEU A 122 -7.24 0.29 0.86
N ALA A 123 -8.55 0.25 0.61
CA ALA A 123 -9.30 1.44 0.18
C ALA A 123 -9.27 2.55 1.24
N PHE A 124 -9.46 2.22 2.53
CA PHE A 124 -9.35 3.21 3.61
C PHE A 124 -7.95 3.83 3.69
N PHE A 125 -6.92 2.99 3.63
CA PHE A 125 -5.54 3.44 3.67
C PHE A 125 -5.18 4.34 2.47
N TYR A 126 -5.50 3.91 1.25
CA TYR A 126 -5.19 4.70 0.06
C TYR A 126 -6.00 6.00 0.01
N LEU A 127 -7.24 6.02 0.48
CA LEU A 127 -8.04 7.24 0.57
C LEU A 127 -7.39 8.26 1.50
N PHE A 128 -7.06 7.85 2.72
CA PHE A 128 -6.42 8.73 3.70
C PHE A 128 -5.05 9.20 3.22
N SER A 129 -4.23 8.28 2.71
CA SER A 129 -2.87 8.59 2.23
C SER A 129 -2.86 9.45 0.97
N PHE A 130 -3.84 9.28 0.07
CA PHE A 130 -4.00 10.15 -1.09
C PHE A 130 -4.38 11.58 -0.68
N ILE A 131 -5.38 11.74 0.19
CA ILE A 131 -5.82 13.06 0.65
C ILE A 131 -4.69 13.78 1.38
N TRP A 132 -4.01 13.10 2.32
CA TRP A 132 -2.89 13.67 3.06
C TRP A 132 -1.69 13.97 2.16
N GLY A 133 -1.33 13.05 1.26
CA GLY A 133 -0.24 13.31 0.31
C GLY A 133 -0.55 14.49 -0.63
N ALA A 134 -1.77 14.56 -1.15
CA ALA A 134 -2.21 15.65 -2.02
C ALA A 134 -2.19 17.00 -1.29
N SER A 135 -2.56 17.05 0.00
CA SER A 135 -2.46 18.28 0.78
C SER A 135 -1.01 18.73 0.96
N ILE A 136 -0.07 17.81 1.16
CA ILE A 136 1.37 18.11 1.22
C ILE A 136 1.86 18.64 -0.14
N LEU A 137 1.52 17.99 -1.26
CA LEU A 137 1.92 18.46 -2.59
C LEU A 137 1.41 19.88 -2.89
N ASN A 138 0.18 20.18 -2.46
CA ASN A 138 -0.41 21.51 -2.62
C ASN A 138 0.29 22.55 -1.73
N ALA A 139 0.60 22.20 -0.47
CA ALA A 139 1.25 23.10 0.48
C ALA A 139 2.67 23.49 0.02
N VAL A 140 3.42 22.55 -0.55
CA VAL A 140 4.80 22.80 -0.99
C VAL A 140 4.88 23.29 -2.46
N LYS A 141 3.73 23.46 -3.13
CA LYS A 141 3.61 23.90 -4.53
C LYS A 141 4.44 23.06 -5.54
N PHE A 142 4.71 21.80 -5.22
CA PHE A 142 5.56 20.90 -6.03
C PHE A 142 5.06 20.70 -7.47
N MET A 143 3.75 20.84 -7.72
CA MET A 143 3.16 20.55 -9.03
C MET A 143 3.48 21.59 -10.11
N MET A 144 4.11 22.72 -9.77
CA MET A 144 4.26 23.85 -10.69
C MET A 144 5.61 23.87 -11.43
N ASP A 145 6.65 23.20 -10.92
CA ASP A 145 7.97 23.16 -11.54
C ASP A 145 8.57 21.75 -11.50
N PRO A 146 8.56 21.00 -12.61
CA PRO A 146 9.15 19.66 -12.68
C PRO A 146 10.65 19.64 -12.36
N THR A 147 11.37 20.76 -12.53
CA THR A 147 12.81 20.82 -12.24
C THR A 147 13.10 20.79 -10.74
N SER A 148 12.12 21.15 -9.91
CA SER A 148 12.23 21.04 -8.45
C SER A 148 12.57 19.63 -7.96
N LEU A 149 12.22 18.59 -8.72
CA LEU A 149 12.47 17.19 -8.36
C LEU A 149 13.97 16.85 -8.17
N TRP A 150 14.86 17.57 -8.85
CA TRP A 150 16.32 17.36 -8.77
C TRP A 150 17.12 18.63 -8.53
N LYS A 151 16.50 19.82 -8.67
CA LYS A 151 17.13 21.09 -8.34
C LYS A 151 17.42 21.12 -6.83
N ASP A 152 18.61 21.59 -6.46
CA ASP A 152 19.07 21.67 -5.07
C ASP A 152 19.16 20.32 -4.31
N TYR A 153 19.19 19.19 -5.04
CA TYR A 153 19.49 17.89 -4.44
C TYR A 153 20.92 17.89 -3.84
N PRO A 154 21.13 17.39 -2.60
CA PRO A 154 20.19 16.61 -1.78
C PRO A 154 19.18 17.43 -0.97
N HIS A 155 17.93 16.98 -0.97
CA HIS A 155 16.84 17.52 -0.13
C HIS A 155 16.91 17.00 1.30
N SER A 156 18.05 17.17 1.97
CA SER A 156 18.28 16.57 3.30
C SER A 156 17.29 17.06 4.36
N ARG A 157 16.71 18.26 4.17
CA ARG A 157 15.78 18.90 5.09
C ARG A 157 14.32 18.64 4.69
N MET A 158 13.56 18.04 5.60
CA MET A 158 12.14 17.76 5.41
C MET A 158 11.26 18.63 6.31
N LEU A 159 10.11 19.06 5.79
CA LEU A 159 9.04 19.59 6.65
C LEU A 159 8.48 18.47 7.53
N PHE A 160 8.01 18.83 8.74
CA PHE A 160 7.36 17.90 9.66
C PHE A 160 6.32 17.01 8.95
N GLN A 161 5.43 17.63 8.15
CA GLN A 161 4.36 16.91 7.46
C GLN A 161 4.89 15.87 6.47
N VAL A 162 5.97 16.17 5.74
CA VAL A 162 6.59 15.24 4.79
C VAL A 162 7.22 14.07 5.53
N LYS A 163 8.05 14.37 6.55
CA LYS A 163 8.71 13.33 7.34
C LYS A 163 7.70 12.42 8.03
N PHE A 164 6.71 13.03 8.70
CA PHE A 164 5.69 12.28 9.42
C PHE A 164 4.85 11.41 8.49
N PHE A 165 4.52 11.93 7.30
CA PHE A 165 3.85 11.16 6.27
C PHE A 165 4.66 9.91 5.89
N TYR A 166 5.95 10.06 5.55
CA TYR A 166 6.83 8.92 5.23
C TYR A 166 6.91 7.87 6.36
N ILE A 167 7.08 8.32 7.61
CA ILE A 167 7.10 7.43 8.78
C ILE A 167 5.81 6.61 8.85
N CYS A 168 4.64 7.26 8.72
CA CYS A 168 3.34 6.60 8.73
C CYS A 168 3.16 5.63 7.55
N GLN A 169 3.65 5.99 6.35
CA GLN A 169 3.57 5.11 5.18
C GLN A 169 4.42 3.84 5.38
N ILE A 170 5.65 3.97 5.86
CA ILE A 170 6.54 2.82 6.14
C ILE A 170 5.93 1.96 7.26
N ALA A 171 5.48 2.59 8.34
CA ALA A 171 4.84 1.93 9.47
C ALA A 171 3.60 1.12 9.04
N TYR A 172 2.76 1.67 8.16
CA TYR A 172 1.64 0.93 7.61
C TYR A 172 2.09 -0.27 6.79
N TRP A 173 3.03 -0.14 5.86
CA TRP A 173 3.44 -1.30 5.07
C TRP A 173 4.16 -2.37 5.91
N LEU A 174 4.85 -1.97 6.99
CA LEU A 174 5.38 -2.92 7.98
C LEU A 174 4.29 -3.60 8.80
N HIS A 175 3.20 -2.91 9.16
CA HIS A 175 2.06 -3.51 9.89
C HIS A 175 1.43 -4.65 9.08
N ALA A 176 1.47 -4.57 7.75
CA ALA A 176 0.88 -5.58 6.89
C ALA A 176 1.58 -6.95 7.03
N LEU A 177 2.86 -6.99 7.45
CA LEU A 177 3.62 -8.24 7.63
C LEU A 177 3.04 -9.13 8.75
N PRO A 178 2.94 -8.67 10.02
CA PRO A 178 2.28 -9.45 11.07
C PRO A 178 0.78 -9.65 10.79
N GLU A 179 0.13 -8.74 10.05
CA GLU A 179 -1.27 -8.90 9.68
C GLU A 179 -1.52 -10.12 8.77
N LEU A 180 -0.55 -10.48 7.90
CA LEU A 180 -0.63 -11.74 7.12
C LEU A 180 -0.84 -12.95 8.02
N TYR A 181 -0.21 -12.93 9.20
CA TYR A 181 -0.30 -13.97 10.21
C TYR A 181 -1.59 -13.85 11.02
N PHE A 182 -1.95 -12.65 11.50
CA PHE A 182 -3.16 -12.42 12.30
C PHE A 182 -4.45 -12.75 11.52
N GLN A 183 -4.51 -12.43 10.23
CA GLN A 183 -5.68 -12.73 9.40
C GLN A 183 -5.78 -14.18 8.91
N LYS A 184 -4.79 -15.02 9.22
CA LYS A 184 -4.69 -16.41 8.72
C LYS A 184 -4.85 -16.46 7.19
N ILE A 185 -4.13 -15.62 6.48
CA ILE A 185 -4.13 -15.60 5.00
C ILE A 185 -3.79 -17.00 4.48
N ARG A 186 -4.46 -17.41 3.40
CA ARG A 186 -4.20 -18.72 2.77
C ARG A 186 -2.75 -18.78 2.29
N LYS A 187 -2.07 -19.89 2.54
CA LYS A 187 -0.64 -20.09 2.19
C LYS A 187 -0.33 -19.78 0.72
N GLU A 188 -1.28 -20.03 -0.18
CA GLU A 188 -1.20 -19.74 -1.62
C GLU A 188 -1.20 -18.25 -1.97
N ASP A 189 -1.79 -17.39 -1.12
CA ASP A 189 -1.87 -15.94 -1.35
C ASP A 189 -0.68 -15.19 -0.70
N ILE A 190 0.01 -15.79 0.29
CA ILE A 190 1.11 -15.16 1.04
C ILE A 190 2.25 -14.67 0.14
N PRO A 191 2.82 -15.47 -0.79
CA PRO A 191 3.94 -15.01 -1.61
C PRO A 191 3.60 -13.79 -2.46
N ARG A 192 2.35 -13.74 -2.95
CA ARG A 192 1.86 -12.61 -3.73
C ARG A 192 1.79 -11.35 -2.86
N GLN A 193 1.14 -11.41 -1.70
CA GLN A 193 0.98 -10.26 -0.81
C GLN A 193 2.32 -9.78 -0.26
N LEU A 194 3.19 -10.70 0.15
CA LEU A 194 4.53 -10.39 0.64
C LEU A 194 5.36 -9.63 -0.42
N CYS A 195 5.28 -10.06 -1.68
CA CYS A 195 5.96 -9.34 -2.76
C CYS A 195 5.50 -7.89 -2.88
N TYR A 196 4.18 -7.62 -2.82
CA TYR A 196 3.68 -6.24 -2.84
C TYR A 196 4.13 -5.44 -1.61
N ILE A 197 4.05 -6.02 -0.41
CA ILE A 197 4.48 -5.37 0.83
C ILE A 197 5.97 -4.99 0.75
N CYS A 198 6.83 -5.92 0.31
CA CYS A 198 8.25 -5.66 0.13
C CYS A 198 8.52 -4.57 -0.91
N LEU A 199 7.78 -4.54 -2.02
CA LEU A 199 7.93 -3.48 -3.03
C LEU A 199 7.58 -2.11 -2.46
N TYR A 200 6.50 -1.99 -1.68
CA TYR A 200 6.13 -0.73 -1.04
C TYR A 200 7.17 -0.28 -0.01
N ILE A 201 7.59 -1.18 0.89
CA ILE A 201 8.63 -0.88 1.88
C ILE A 201 9.92 -0.42 1.18
N ALA A 202 10.35 -1.13 0.14
CA ALA A 202 11.58 -0.81 -0.59
C ALA A 202 11.53 0.56 -1.27
N HIS A 203 10.44 0.88 -2.00
CA HIS A 203 10.34 2.15 -2.72
C HIS A 203 10.15 3.34 -1.77
N ILE A 204 9.32 3.20 -0.74
CA ILE A 204 9.05 4.28 0.22
C ILE A 204 10.28 4.54 1.10
N SER A 205 10.90 3.48 1.62
CA SER A 205 12.12 3.61 2.44
C SER A 205 13.31 4.07 1.60
N GLY A 206 13.43 3.59 0.36
CA GLY A 206 14.47 4.05 -0.58
C GLY A 206 14.35 5.54 -0.87
N ALA A 207 13.13 6.03 -1.14
CA ALA A 207 12.91 7.46 -1.33
C ALA A 207 13.21 8.30 -0.07
N TYR A 208 12.92 7.74 1.11
CA TYR A 208 13.17 8.39 2.40
C TYR A 208 14.66 8.49 2.73
N ILE A 209 15.41 7.38 2.59
CA ILE A 209 16.83 7.29 2.97
C ILE A 209 17.74 8.01 1.97
N LEU A 210 17.42 7.96 0.68
CA LEU A 210 18.24 8.54 -0.39
C LEU A 210 17.99 10.04 -0.63
N ASN A 211 17.23 10.71 0.24
CA ASN A 211 16.81 12.10 0.08
C ASN A 211 16.06 12.40 -1.23
N LEU A 212 15.26 11.42 -1.69
CA LEU A 212 14.41 11.51 -2.88
C LEU A 212 12.93 11.68 -2.50
N GLN A 213 12.65 12.35 -1.37
CA GLN A 213 11.30 12.42 -0.81
C GLN A 213 10.33 13.14 -1.75
N GLN A 214 10.79 14.17 -2.47
CA GLN A 214 9.95 14.89 -3.42
C GLN A 214 9.52 14.00 -4.59
N LEU A 215 10.50 13.29 -5.19
CA LEU A 215 10.23 12.30 -6.24
C LEU A 215 9.34 11.17 -5.72
N GLY A 216 9.63 10.63 -4.54
CA GLY A 216 8.80 9.57 -3.96
C GLY A 216 7.36 10.02 -3.73
N LEU A 217 7.15 11.25 -3.24
CA LEU A 217 5.83 11.81 -3.00
C LEU A 217 5.02 12.00 -4.30
N ILE A 218 5.63 12.61 -5.32
CA ILE A 218 4.95 12.86 -6.62
C ILE A 218 4.63 11.56 -7.37
N LEU A 219 5.41 10.50 -7.15
CA LEU A 219 5.15 9.17 -7.74
C LEU A 219 4.10 8.38 -6.96
N MET A 220 4.16 8.45 -5.62
CA MET A 220 3.30 7.65 -4.74
C MET A 220 1.85 8.12 -4.75
N ILE A 221 1.58 9.43 -4.81
CA ILE A 221 0.21 9.95 -4.72
C ILE A 221 -0.68 9.53 -5.91
N PRO A 222 -0.25 9.71 -7.17
CA PRO A 222 -1.02 9.19 -8.31
C PRO A 222 -1.15 7.67 -8.28
N HIS A 223 -0.13 6.96 -7.79
CA HIS A 223 -0.19 5.51 -7.64
C HIS A 223 -1.28 5.09 -6.64
N TYR A 224 -1.31 5.71 -5.46
CA TYR A 224 -2.34 5.46 -4.45
C TYR A 224 -3.74 5.82 -4.93
N LEU A 225 -3.90 6.88 -5.73
CA LEU A 225 -5.18 7.21 -6.33
C LEU A 225 -5.70 6.08 -7.24
N VAL A 226 -4.83 5.52 -8.07
CA VAL A 226 -5.21 4.42 -8.96
C VAL A 226 -5.58 3.17 -8.16
N GLU A 227 -4.80 2.82 -7.13
CA GLU A 227 -5.08 1.68 -6.26
C GLU A 227 -6.38 1.89 -5.45
N LEU A 228 -6.65 3.12 -4.99
CA LEU A 228 -7.91 3.49 -4.37
C LEU A 228 -9.09 3.22 -5.30
N ILE A 229 -9.02 3.68 -6.56
CA ILE A 229 -10.09 3.47 -7.55
C ILE A 229 -10.28 1.98 -7.81
N PHE A 230 -9.21 1.19 -7.87
CA PHE A 230 -9.30 -0.27 -8.00
C PHE A 230 -10.06 -0.90 -6.84
N HIS A 231 -9.63 -0.64 -5.61
CA HIS A 231 -10.21 -1.25 -4.43
C HIS A 231 -11.64 -0.75 -4.18
N ALA A 232 -11.92 0.53 -4.38
CA ALA A 232 -13.28 1.06 -4.33
C ALA A 232 -14.18 0.39 -5.38
N SER A 233 -13.72 0.24 -6.63
CA SER A 233 -14.46 -0.46 -7.68
C SER A 233 -14.74 -1.92 -7.29
N ARG A 234 -13.78 -2.59 -6.67
CA ARG A 234 -13.93 -3.97 -6.20
C ARG A 234 -14.93 -4.09 -5.05
N LEU A 235 -14.96 -3.14 -4.12
CA LEU A 235 -15.96 -3.08 -3.06
C LEU A 235 -17.38 -2.87 -3.62
N PHE A 236 -17.54 -1.94 -4.56
CA PHE A 236 -18.84 -1.72 -5.23
C PHE A 236 -19.29 -2.93 -6.03
N TYR A 237 -18.37 -3.60 -6.72
CA TYR A 237 -18.66 -4.83 -7.47
C TYR A 237 -19.12 -5.97 -6.56
N PHE A 238 -18.57 -6.09 -5.35
CA PHE A 238 -19.04 -7.09 -4.39
C PHE A 238 -20.44 -6.80 -3.84
N SER A 239 -20.84 -5.52 -3.81
CA SER A 239 -22.20 -5.13 -3.44
C SER A 239 -23.19 -5.29 -4.59
N ASP A 240 -22.79 -4.98 -5.81
CA ASP A 240 -23.62 -5.07 -7.01
C ASP A 240 -22.75 -5.37 -8.24
N GLU A 241 -22.94 -6.56 -8.80
CA GLU A 241 -22.12 -7.06 -9.91
C GLU A 241 -22.32 -6.27 -11.22
N ASN A 242 -23.36 -5.43 -11.30
CA ASN A 242 -23.60 -4.52 -12.43
C ASN A 242 -22.67 -3.30 -12.43
N LYS A 243 -22.01 -2.98 -11.31
CA LYS A 243 -21.16 -1.79 -11.14
C LYS A 243 -19.73 -2.01 -11.67
N GLN A 244 -19.61 -2.38 -12.95
CA GLN A 244 -18.30 -2.69 -13.55
C GLN A 244 -17.56 -1.47 -14.14
N LYS A 245 -18.26 -0.34 -14.32
CA LYS A 245 -17.71 0.87 -14.96
C LYS A 245 -16.44 1.40 -14.27
N GLY A 246 -16.35 1.24 -12.95
CA GLY A 246 -15.18 1.65 -12.17
C GLY A 246 -13.88 0.95 -12.60
N PHE A 247 -13.95 -0.31 -13.01
CA PHE A 247 -12.77 -1.02 -13.52
C PHE A 247 -12.26 -0.47 -14.86
N THR A 248 -13.13 0.12 -15.68
CA THR A 248 -12.71 0.76 -16.93
C THR A 248 -11.95 2.06 -16.64
N ILE A 249 -12.47 2.88 -15.72
CA ILE A 249 -11.81 4.11 -15.26
C ILE A 249 -10.46 3.78 -14.65
N TRP A 250 -10.42 2.78 -13.75
CA TRP A 250 -9.18 2.27 -13.18
C TRP A 250 -8.18 1.85 -14.26
N ALA A 251 -8.60 1.05 -15.26
CA ALA A 251 -7.70 0.54 -16.28
C ALA A 251 -7.03 1.66 -17.10
N LEU A 252 -7.79 2.71 -17.45
CA LEU A 252 -7.28 3.88 -18.14
C LEU A 252 -6.27 4.64 -17.27
N LEU A 253 -6.67 4.99 -16.03
CA LEU A 253 -5.81 5.74 -15.11
C LEU A 253 -4.56 4.96 -14.72
N PHE A 254 -4.66 3.63 -14.59
CA PHE A 254 -3.53 2.76 -14.32
C PHE A 254 -2.44 2.95 -15.37
N VAL A 255 -2.76 2.81 -16.66
CA VAL A 255 -1.79 2.99 -17.75
C VAL A 255 -1.19 4.40 -17.72
N MET A 256 -2.01 5.44 -17.57
CA MET A 256 -1.55 6.83 -17.52
C MET A 256 -0.55 7.07 -16.37
N VAL A 257 -0.84 6.54 -15.18
CA VAL A 257 0.04 6.70 -14.02
C VAL A 257 1.34 5.91 -14.16
N ARG A 258 1.35 4.73 -14.81
CA ARG A 258 2.61 4.01 -15.09
C ARG A 258 3.48 4.78 -16.08
N LEU A 259 2.90 5.35 -17.13
CA LEU A 259 3.62 6.22 -18.07
C LEU A 259 4.18 7.45 -17.37
N LEU A 260 3.38 8.13 -16.56
CA LEU A 260 3.84 9.27 -15.75
C LEU A 260 5.00 8.87 -14.83
N THR A 261 4.90 7.72 -14.16
CA THR A 261 5.93 7.21 -13.25
C THR A 261 7.26 6.99 -13.99
N LEU A 262 7.22 6.35 -15.16
CA LEU A 262 8.39 6.11 -15.98
C LEU A 262 9.01 7.42 -16.49
N THR A 263 8.19 8.33 -17.03
CA THR A 263 8.65 9.62 -17.55
C THR A 263 9.34 10.44 -16.48
N LEU A 264 8.71 10.61 -15.30
CA LEU A 264 9.30 11.38 -14.21
C LEU A 264 10.58 10.74 -13.67
N SER A 265 10.65 9.41 -13.60
CA SER A 265 11.83 8.69 -13.13
C SER A 265 13.00 8.82 -14.11
N VAL A 266 12.75 8.65 -15.41
CA VAL A 266 13.76 8.85 -16.47
C VAL A 266 14.23 10.30 -16.50
N LEU A 267 13.31 11.27 -16.39
CA LEU A 267 13.65 12.68 -16.34
C LEU A 267 14.53 12.99 -15.13
N THR A 268 14.18 12.48 -13.95
CA THR A 268 14.92 12.75 -12.71
C THR A 268 16.29 12.08 -12.67
N PHE A 269 16.37 10.76 -12.91
CA PHE A 269 17.62 10.00 -12.79
C PHE A 269 18.51 10.09 -14.03
N GLY A 270 17.89 10.10 -15.22
CA GLY A 270 18.60 10.07 -16.50
C GLY A 270 19.08 11.45 -16.98
N PHE A 271 18.31 12.50 -16.70
CA PHE A 271 18.62 13.86 -17.19
C PHE A 271 18.89 14.84 -16.05
N GLY A 272 18.03 14.90 -15.04
CA GLY A 272 18.09 15.86 -13.94
C GLY A 272 19.34 15.69 -13.09
N LEU A 273 19.35 14.67 -12.22
CA LEU A 273 20.48 14.35 -11.34
C LEU A 273 21.78 14.08 -12.09
N ALA A 274 21.69 13.65 -13.36
CA ALA A 274 22.86 13.42 -14.20
C ALA A 274 23.61 14.68 -14.64
N ARG A 275 22.92 15.83 -14.65
CA ARG A 275 23.47 17.13 -15.08
C ARG A 275 23.77 18.06 -13.92
N VAL A 276 23.46 17.67 -12.69
CA VAL A 276 23.75 18.47 -11.49
C VAL A 276 25.26 18.50 -11.22
N GLU A 277 25.81 19.68 -10.98
CA GLU A 277 27.25 19.95 -10.79
C GLU A 277 27.84 19.37 -9.49
N ASN A 278 27.06 18.63 -8.70
CA ASN A 278 27.47 17.96 -7.45
C ASN A 278 27.43 16.42 -7.55
N PRO A 279 28.14 15.78 -8.50
CA PRO A 279 28.26 14.32 -8.51
C PRO A 279 29.11 13.89 -7.31
N GLY A 280 28.52 13.11 -6.40
CA GLY A 280 29.23 12.71 -5.18
C GLY A 280 28.45 11.72 -4.33
N PHE A 281 29.18 11.04 -3.46
CA PHE A 281 28.62 10.19 -2.40
C PHE A 281 29.12 10.70 -1.06
N SER A 282 28.22 11.23 -0.24
CA SER A 282 28.52 11.69 1.11
C SER A 282 27.32 11.40 2.01
N ILE A 283 27.52 10.49 2.96
CA ILE A 283 26.50 10.18 3.98
C ILE A 283 26.30 11.39 4.89
N ALA A 284 27.38 12.13 5.19
CA ALA A 284 27.33 13.33 6.03
C ALA A 284 26.49 14.44 5.40
N ASP A 285 26.62 14.67 4.09
CA ASP A 285 25.86 15.70 3.37
C ASP A 285 24.48 15.19 2.91
N GLY A 286 24.23 13.88 3.03
CA GLY A 286 23.04 13.22 2.50
C GLY A 286 23.00 13.15 0.97
N ASN A 287 24.14 13.31 0.30
CA ASN A 287 24.26 13.27 -1.16
C ASN A 287 24.54 11.83 -1.63
N PHE A 288 23.61 11.26 -2.38
CA PHE A 288 23.74 9.93 -2.97
C PHE A 288 23.78 9.96 -4.51
N ASN A 289 24.14 11.11 -5.10
CA ASN A 289 24.14 11.31 -6.55
C ASN A 289 25.36 10.67 -7.25
N VAL A 290 25.45 9.34 -7.17
CA VAL A 290 26.43 8.54 -7.91
C VAL A 290 25.74 7.66 -8.95
N LEU A 291 26.47 7.34 -10.01
CA LEU A 291 25.94 6.55 -11.13
C LEU A 291 25.29 5.22 -10.70
N PRO A 292 25.87 4.42 -9.77
CA PRO A 292 25.25 3.17 -9.33
C PRO A 292 23.90 3.38 -8.63
N VAL A 293 23.77 4.43 -7.80
CA VAL A 293 22.51 4.75 -7.11
C VAL A 293 21.45 5.19 -8.13
N ARG A 294 21.82 6.05 -9.09
CA ARG A 294 20.90 6.50 -10.15
C ARG A 294 20.39 5.35 -11.00
N ILE A 295 21.30 4.52 -11.52
CA ILE A 295 20.94 3.35 -12.34
C ILE A 295 20.16 2.33 -11.50
N GLY A 296 20.54 2.11 -10.24
CA GLY A 296 19.84 1.22 -9.32
C GLY A 296 18.40 1.66 -9.05
N CYS A 297 18.18 2.94 -8.74
CA CYS A 297 16.84 3.50 -8.52
C CYS A 297 15.99 3.46 -9.79
N LEU A 298 16.55 3.89 -10.93
CA LEU A 298 15.85 3.84 -12.21
C LEU A 298 15.50 2.40 -12.60
N GLY A 299 16.44 1.47 -12.44
CA GLY A 299 16.24 0.04 -12.67
C GLY A 299 15.14 -0.54 -11.78
N ALA A 300 15.16 -0.23 -10.48
CA ALA A 300 14.14 -0.68 -9.54
C ALA A 300 12.73 -0.19 -9.94
N VAL A 301 12.60 1.09 -10.31
CA VAL A 301 11.32 1.63 -10.80
C VAL A 301 10.92 0.94 -12.09
N CYS A 302 11.78 0.91 -13.11
CA CYS A 302 11.48 0.32 -14.41
C CYS A 302 11.08 -1.16 -14.33
N LEU A 303 11.82 -1.97 -13.55
CA LEU A 303 11.49 -3.38 -13.34
C LEU A 303 10.14 -3.54 -12.65
N THR A 304 9.85 -2.73 -11.64
CA THR A 304 8.57 -2.75 -10.92
C THR A 304 7.42 -2.34 -11.83
N GLN A 305 7.59 -1.29 -12.64
CA GLN A 305 6.59 -0.85 -13.63
C GLN A 305 6.36 -1.93 -14.70
N ALA A 306 7.42 -2.54 -15.23
CA ALA A 306 7.33 -3.60 -16.22
C ALA A 306 6.60 -4.83 -15.66
N TRP A 307 6.92 -5.23 -14.43
CA TRP A 307 6.25 -6.34 -13.75
C TRP A 307 4.75 -6.07 -13.52
N MET A 308 4.39 -4.85 -13.08
CA MET A 308 2.99 -4.45 -12.91
C MET A 308 2.24 -4.42 -14.25
N MET A 309 2.84 -3.87 -15.31
CA MET A 309 2.27 -3.85 -16.65
C MET A 309 2.09 -5.25 -17.22
N TRP A 310 3.08 -6.13 -17.04
CA TRP A 310 2.99 -7.53 -17.44
C TRP A 310 1.79 -8.23 -16.77
N LYS A 311 1.59 -8.02 -15.47
CA LYS A 311 0.43 -8.56 -14.75
C LYS A 311 -0.89 -7.97 -15.27
N PHE A 312 -0.93 -6.66 -15.49
CA PHE A 312 -2.11 -5.97 -16.01
C PHE A 312 -2.50 -6.49 -17.41
N ILE A 313 -1.53 -6.60 -18.33
CA ILE A 313 -1.76 -7.10 -19.68
C ILE A 313 -2.28 -8.54 -19.64
N ASN A 314 -1.64 -9.41 -18.85
CA ASN A 314 -2.11 -10.80 -18.70
C ASN A 314 -3.53 -10.88 -18.14
N PHE A 315 -3.87 -10.01 -17.19
CA PHE A 315 -5.22 -9.91 -16.65
C PHE A 315 -6.23 -9.46 -17.73
N GLN A 316 -5.92 -8.42 -18.50
CA GLN A 316 -6.80 -7.94 -19.58
C GLN A 316 -6.95 -8.96 -20.71
N LEU A 317 -5.85 -9.62 -21.10
CA LEU A 317 -5.88 -10.70 -22.10
C LEU A 317 -6.74 -11.88 -21.63
N LYS A 318 -6.65 -12.25 -20.35
CA LYS A 318 -7.50 -13.30 -19.78
C LYS A 318 -8.97 -12.90 -19.85
N LYS A 319 -9.31 -11.68 -19.41
CA LYS A 319 -10.68 -11.14 -19.46
C LYS A 319 -11.22 -11.11 -20.90
N TRP A 320 -10.40 -10.66 -21.85
CA TRP A 320 -10.76 -10.64 -23.27
C TRP A 320 -11.02 -12.04 -23.84
N ARG A 321 -10.16 -13.02 -23.53
CA ARG A 321 -10.36 -14.43 -23.92
C ARG A 321 -11.65 -15.01 -23.35
N GLU A 322 -12.00 -14.69 -22.11
CA GLU A 322 -13.25 -15.13 -21.48
C GLU A 322 -14.48 -14.51 -22.14
N HIS A 323 -14.45 -13.21 -22.45
CA HIS A 323 -15.52 -12.56 -23.22
C HIS A 323 -15.66 -13.14 -24.63
N ALA A 324 -14.56 -13.38 -25.34
CA ALA A 324 -14.58 -13.99 -26.66
C ALA A 324 -15.19 -15.40 -26.63
N LYS A 325 -14.86 -16.22 -25.61
CA LYS A 325 -15.46 -17.55 -25.42
C LYS A 325 -16.96 -17.49 -25.11
N ASN A 326 -17.41 -16.49 -24.36
CA ASN A 326 -18.82 -16.31 -24.03
C ASN A 326 -19.66 -15.78 -25.21
N GLN A 327 -19.03 -15.12 -26.19
CA GLN A 327 -19.68 -14.64 -27.41
C GLN A 327 -19.78 -15.71 -28.52
N ILE A 328 -19.01 -16.79 -28.44
CA ILE A 328 -19.16 -17.93 -29.36
C ILE A 328 -20.39 -18.74 -28.90
N PRO A 329 -21.49 -18.79 -29.68
CA PRO A 329 -22.66 -19.56 -29.30
C PRO A 329 -22.29 -21.04 -29.20
N LYS A 330 -22.55 -21.67 -28.04
CA LYS A 330 -22.46 -23.12 -27.90
C LYS A 330 -23.38 -23.75 -28.95
N LYS A 331 -22.82 -24.29 -30.04
CA LYS A 331 -23.56 -25.15 -30.97
C LYS A 331 -24.23 -26.24 -30.14
N LYS A 332 -25.57 -26.20 -30.03
CA LYS A 332 -26.36 -27.33 -29.55
C LYS A 332 -26.03 -28.51 -30.45
N ILE A 333 -25.26 -29.46 -29.96
CA ILE A 333 -25.16 -30.78 -30.59
C ILE A 333 -26.52 -31.43 -30.31
N SER A 334 -27.46 -31.32 -31.25
CA SER A 334 -28.67 -32.12 -31.21
C SER A 334 -28.25 -33.57 -31.50
N ASN A 335 -28.38 -34.43 -30.50
CA ASN A 335 -28.31 -35.88 -30.70
C ASN A 335 -29.49 -36.33 -31.59
N THR A 336 -29.32 -36.25 -32.90
CA THR A 336 -30.23 -36.87 -33.88
C THR A 336 -29.50 -38.05 -34.53
N LYS A 337 -29.19 -39.07 -33.74
CA LYS A 337 -28.84 -40.42 -34.23
C LYS A 337 -29.34 -41.44 -33.22
N ASN A 338 -30.62 -41.80 -33.32
CA ASN A 338 -31.11 -43.16 -33.11
C ASN A 338 -32.58 -43.26 -33.52
N LYS A 339 -32.80 -43.35 -34.84
CA LYS A 339 -34.01 -43.99 -35.40
C LYS A 339 -33.60 -44.73 -36.68
N ARG A 340 -32.78 -45.77 -36.52
CA ARG A 340 -32.58 -46.80 -37.55
C ARG A 340 -33.40 -48.02 -37.16
N ILE A 341 -34.56 -48.13 -37.82
CA ILE A 341 -35.08 -49.34 -38.48
C ILE A 341 -35.07 -50.62 -37.63
N LYS A 342 -36.23 -50.94 -37.03
CA LYS A 342 -36.69 -52.32 -36.84
C LYS A 342 -37.80 -52.55 -37.87
N LYS A 343 -37.47 -53.17 -39.00
CA LYS A 343 -38.46 -53.83 -39.87
C LYS A 343 -38.48 -55.29 -39.42
N GLU A 344 -39.61 -55.74 -38.88
CA GLU A 344 -39.89 -57.16 -38.69
C GLU A 344 -40.00 -57.86 -40.04
N PRO A 345 -39.54 -59.11 -40.17
CA PRO A 345 -40.06 -60.03 -41.18
C PRO A 345 -41.18 -60.86 -40.54
N ASN A 346 -42.40 -60.73 -41.05
CA ASN A 346 -43.45 -61.71 -40.80
C ASN A 346 -43.87 -62.31 -42.17
N ARG A 347 -43.46 -63.55 -42.40
CA ARG A 347 -43.94 -64.45 -43.46
C ARG A 347 -43.83 -65.88 -42.91
N GLY A 348 -44.92 -66.63 -43.00
CA GLY A 348 -44.98 -68.06 -42.72
C GLY A 348 -46.10 -68.37 -41.76
#